data_AF-A0A966UXD5-F1
#
_entry.id   AF-A0A966UXD5-F1
#
_cell.length_a   1.000
_cell.length_b   1.000
_cell.length_c   1.000
_cell.angle_alpha   90.00
_cell.angle_beta   90.00
_cell.angle_gamma   90.00
#
_symmetry.space_group_name_H-M   'P 1'
#
loop_
_entity.id
_entity.type
_entity.pdbx_description
1 polymer ?
#
loop_
_entity_poly.entity_id
_entity_poly.type
_entity_poly.pdbx_seq_one_letter_code
_entity_poly.pdbx_strand_id
1 'polypeptide(L)'
;MAGIFHELSQNPSAQALIEARKARHCLSRFWLAAPVDQLEILYQSQIGQAYRLMLQGLLPSQSLEPGEQAWRQALSRRLMENFDRPETTNLLLATMPYFDRGKMRVANPMQQVPQWLLADYAALCDPQLEQQLRRPVGLLGPAGSTGLGMAYPLQQLGVPQPVPMPVQPPLAAALPVMAARRGNEALALIQNQEFIGRMSGLINLYSIDPRDAEVKRELIGLRRQMGQIWLDVNPAQLQALYQSSFGQLYRNFLSCGFAREALLPDDQQLRAQLAQVVGNMAQPRALNALLAALPFFQPGRIQFGGGQQFIPAWLLQDIQALNN
;
A
#
# COMPACT_ATOMS: atom_id res chain seq x y z
N MET A 1 -1.10 -14.60 -12.68
CA MET A 1 -2.43 -13.99 -12.40
C MET A 1 -3.31 -13.86 -13.65
N ALA A 2 -2.82 -13.36 -14.80
CA ALA A 2 -3.65 -13.24 -16.01
C ALA A 2 -4.33 -14.56 -16.46
N GLY A 3 -3.66 -15.70 -16.30
CA GLY A 3 -4.21 -17.02 -16.57
C GLY A 3 -5.45 -17.38 -15.75
N ILE A 4 -5.56 -16.90 -14.50
CA ILE A 4 -6.72 -17.16 -13.62
C ILE A 4 -7.99 -16.51 -14.20
N PHE A 5 -7.87 -15.28 -14.71
CA PHE A 5 -9.01 -14.56 -15.28
C PHE A 5 -9.38 -15.06 -16.68
N HIS A 6 -8.40 -15.56 -17.44
CA HIS A 6 -8.67 -16.26 -18.70
C HIS A 6 -9.41 -17.58 -18.44
N GLU A 7 -8.96 -18.37 -17.47
CA GLU A 7 -9.60 -19.63 -17.08
C GLU A 7 -11.04 -19.39 -16.61
N LEU A 8 -11.29 -18.39 -15.76
CA LEU A 8 -12.65 -18.04 -15.34
C LEU A 8 -13.54 -17.66 -16.52
N SER A 9 -13.00 -16.98 -17.53
CA SER A 9 -13.77 -16.52 -18.69
C SER A 9 -14.06 -17.66 -19.68
N GLN A 10 -13.17 -18.64 -19.80
CA GLN A 10 -13.30 -19.76 -20.73
C GLN A 10 -14.01 -20.97 -20.12
N ASN A 11 -13.80 -21.24 -18.84
CA ASN A 11 -14.37 -22.37 -18.12
C ASN A 11 -14.80 -21.96 -16.69
N PRO A 12 -15.95 -21.27 -16.55
CA PRO A 12 -16.42 -20.80 -15.26
C PRO A 12 -16.81 -21.98 -14.36
N SER A 13 -16.00 -22.22 -13.33
CA SER A 13 -16.26 -23.20 -12.28
C SER A 13 -16.23 -22.54 -10.90
N ALA A 14 -16.80 -23.21 -9.89
CA ALA A 14 -16.74 -22.73 -8.51
C ALA A 14 -15.28 -22.53 -8.04
N GLN A 15 -14.38 -23.43 -8.44
CA GLN A 15 -12.95 -23.33 -8.10
C GLN A 15 -12.28 -22.15 -8.80
N ALA A 16 -12.53 -21.96 -10.11
CA ALA A 16 -12.00 -20.82 -10.86
C ALA A 16 -12.50 -19.49 -10.27
N LEU A 17 -13.75 -19.45 -9.80
CA LEU A 17 -14.32 -18.27 -9.16
C LEU A 17 -13.66 -17.96 -7.81
N ILE A 18 -13.39 -18.98 -6.98
CA ILE A 18 -12.67 -18.82 -5.70
C ILE A 18 -11.26 -18.25 -5.94
N GLU A 19 -10.53 -18.82 -6.89
CA GLU A 19 -9.17 -18.35 -7.22
C GLU A 19 -9.18 -16.93 -7.81
N ALA A 20 -10.17 -16.62 -8.64
CA ALA A 20 -10.34 -15.27 -9.18
C ALA A 20 -10.70 -14.24 -8.08
N ARG A 21 -11.53 -14.60 -7.08
CA ARG A 21 -11.82 -13.74 -5.91
C ARG A 21 -10.58 -13.47 -5.07
N LYS A 22 -9.77 -14.51 -4.81
CA LYS A 22 -8.46 -14.34 -4.13
C LYS A 22 -7.55 -13.41 -4.93
N ALA A 23 -7.44 -13.63 -6.24
CA ALA A 23 -6.64 -12.79 -7.13
C ALA A 23 -7.15 -11.33 -7.14
N ARG A 24 -8.47 -11.10 -7.14
CA ARG A 24 -9.07 -9.76 -6.99
C ARG A 24 -8.63 -9.08 -5.71
N HIS A 25 -8.67 -9.78 -4.58
CA HIS A 25 -8.22 -9.24 -3.31
C HIS A 25 -6.71 -8.96 -3.28
N CYS A 26 -5.89 -9.86 -3.84
CA CYS A 26 -4.44 -9.64 -3.99
C CYS A 26 -4.14 -8.39 -4.84
N LEU A 27 -4.83 -8.21 -5.98
CA LEU A 27 -4.66 -7.04 -6.83
C LEU A 27 -5.13 -5.75 -6.14
N SER A 28 -6.25 -5.80 -5.41
CA SER A 28 -6.73 -4.66 -4.62
C SER A 28 -5.68 -4.22 -3.60
N ARG A 29 -5.09 -5.17 -2.85
CA ARG A 29 -4.01 -4.88 -1.90
C ARG A 29 -2.72 -4.41 -2.58
N PHE A 30 -2.40 -4.97 -3.75
CA PHE A 30 -1.25 -4.54 -4.55
C PHE A 30 -1.38 -3.06 -4.90
N TRP A 31 -2.52 -2.63 -5.44
CA TRP A 31 -2.72 -1.23 -5.82
C TRP A 31 -2.70 -0.28 -4.62
N LEU A 32 -3.21 -0.70 -3.45
CA LEU A 32 -3.08 0.11 -2.23
C LEU A 32 -1.62 0.29 -1.78
N ALA A 33 -0.76 -0.68 -2.06
CA ALA A 33 0.65 -0.66 -1.66
C ALA A 33 1.59 -0.12 -2.75
N ALA A 34 1.09 0.08 -3.98
CA ALA A 34 1.87 0.54 -5.11
C ALA A 34 2.33 2.00 -4.90
N PRO A 35 3.58 2.34 -5.25
CA PRO A 35 4.03 3.74 -5.22
C PRO A 35 3.17 4.60 -6.15
N VAL A 36 2.70 5.75 -5.67
CA VAL A 36 1.77 6.63 -6.39
C VAL A 36 2.39 7.11 -7.72
N ASP A 37 3.70 7.37 -7.71
CA ASP A 37 4.52 7.80 -8.85
C ASP A 37 4.72 6.69 -9.91
N GLN A 38 4.51 5.42 -9.56
CA GLN A 38 4.68 4.29 -10.47
C GLN A 38 3.36 3.68 -10.92
N LEU A 39 2.21 4.23 -10.50
CA LEU A 39 0.91 3.66 -10.82
C LEU A 39 0.71 3.48 -12.32
N GLU A 40 1.03 4.49 -13.13
CA GLU A 40 0.88 4.41 -14.58
C GLU A 40 1.76 3.31 -15.19
N ILE A 41 3.04 3.24 -14.79
CA ILE A 41 3.99 2.23 -15.26
C ILE A 41 3.52 0.82 -14.86
N LEU A 42 3.11 0.64 -13.61
CA LEU A 42 2.59 -0.63 -13.11
C LEU A 42 1.29 -1.01 -13.80
N TYR A 43 0.43 -0.03 -14.09
CA TYR A 43 -0.80 -0.22 -14.85
C TYR A 43 -0.51 -0.65 -16.29
N GLN A 44 0.51 -0.10 -16.94
CA GLN A 44 0.88 -0.51 -18.30
C GLN A 44 1.60 -1.86 -18.35
N SER A 45 2.13 -2.34 -17.22
CA SER A 45 2.83 -3.63 -17.14
C SER A 45 1.90 -4.87 -17.14
N GLN A 46 2.51 -6.05 -17.04
CA GLN A 46 1.82 -7.35 -16.97
C GLN A 46 0.84 -7.45 -15.79
N ILE A 47 1.11 -6.80 -14.65
CA ILE A 47 0.17 -6.83 -13.52
C ILE A 47 -1.08 -5.99 -13.80
N GLY A 48 -0.90 -4.85 -14.45
CA GLY A 48 -2.01 -4.02 -14.91
C GLY A 48 -2.81 -4.66 -16.05
N GLN A 49 -2.16 -5.46 -16.91
CA GLN A 49 -2.88 -6.30 -17.87
C GLN A 49 -3.80 -7.31 -17.16
N ALA A 50 -3.28 -8.03 -16.16
CA ALA A 50 -4.10 -8.94 -15.36
C ALA A 50 -5.27 -8.20 -14.67
N TYR A 51 -5.03 -6.99 -14.18
CA TYR A 51 -6.05 -6.16 -13.58
C TYR A 51 -7.13 -5.70 -14.56
N ARG A 52 -6.77 -5.24 -15.77
CA ARG A 52 -7.75 -4.89 -16.81
C ARG A 52 -8.60 -6.09 -17.24
N LEU A 53 -7.99 -7.26 -17.41
CA LEU A 53 -8.70 -8.51 -17.71
C LEU A 53 -9.74 -8.84 -16.63
N MET A 54 -9.39 -8.65 -15.35
CA MET A 54 -10.32 -8.82 -14.25
C MET A 54 -11.49 -7.83 -14.30
N LEU A 55 -11.24 -6.55 -14.59
CA LEU A 55 -12.29 -5.53 -14.70
C LEU A 55 -13.25 -5.79 -15.88
N GLN A 56 -12.73 -6.33 -16.98
CA GLN A 56 -13.52 -6.63 -18.18
C GLN A 56 -14.25 -7.97 -18.07
N GLY A 57 -13.77 -8.88 -17.21
CA GLY A 57 -14.31 -10.22 -17.02
C GLY A 57 -15.58 -10.30 -16.18
N LEU A 58 -15.87 -11.51 -15.68
CA LEU A 58 -17.13 -11.83 -14.99
C LEU A 58 -17.20 -11.30 -13.55
N LEU A 59 -16.06 -11.11 -12.89
CA LEU A 59 -15.95 -10.80 -11.45
C LEU A 59 -16.74 -9.57 -10.98
N PRO A 60 -16.75 -8.43 -11.71
CA PRO A 60 -17.52 -7.26 -11.31
C PRO A 60 -19.04 -7.46 -11.37
N SER A 61 -19.53 -8.49 -12.07
CA SER A 61 -20.96 -8.83 -12.13
C SER A 61 -21.35 -9.94 -11.14
N GLN A 62 -20.39 -10.47 -10.38
CA GLN A 62 -20.64 -11.51 -9.39
C GLN A 62 -20.95 -10.89 -8.03
N SER A 63 -21.97 -11.44 -7.36
CA SER A 63 -22.29 -11.06 -5.98
C SER A 63 -21.06 -11.19 -5.08
N LEU A 64 -20.81 -10.15 -4.29
CA LEU A 64 -19.72 -10.13 -3.32
C LEU A 64 -20.05 -11.01 -2.11
N GLU A 65 -19.06 -11.76 -1.65
CA GLU A 65 -19.14 -12.45 -0.37
C GLU A 65 -19.08 -11.47 0.81
N PRO A 66 -19.53 -11.85 2.02
CA PRO A 66 -19.55 -10.95 3.18
C PRO A 66 -18.20 -10.27 3.46
N GLY A 67 -17.08 -11.01 3.32
CA GLY A 67 -15.74 -10.45 3.48
C GLY A 67 -15.39 -9.41 2.42
N GLU A 68 -15.82 -9.61 1.17
CA GLU A 68 -15.59 -8.67 0.08
C GLU A 68 -16.50 -7.44 0.19
N GLN A 69 -17.72 -7.61 0.69
CA GLN A 69 -18.62 -6.49 0.98
C GLN A 69 -18.03 -5.61 2.09
N ALA A 70 -17.52 -6.21 3.16
CA ALA A 70 -16.85 -5.48 4.24
C ALA A 70 -15.59 -4.75 3.73
N TRP A 71 -14.78 -5.42 2.91
CA TRP A 71 -13.62 -4.82 2.27
C TRP A 71 -14.01 -3.62 1.39
N ARG A 72 -15.01 -3.77 0.52
CA ARG A 72 -15.55 -2.68 -0.31
C ARG A 72 -16.00 -1.51 0.55
N GLN A 73 -16.76 -1.76 1.62
CA GLN A 73 -17.24 -0.70 2.51
C GLN A 73 -16.08 0.05 3.17
N ALA A 74 -15.03 -0.66 3.60
CA ALA A 74 -13.84 -0.04 4.16
C ALA A 74 -13.11 0.86 3.15
N LEU A 75 -12.97 0.42 1.90
CA LEU A 75 -12.36 1.21 0.84
C LEU A 75 -13.20 2.43 0.45
N SER A 76 -14.51 2.25 0.29
CA SER A 76 -15.45 3.35 -0.01
C SER A 76 -15.45 4.42 1.08
N ARG A 77 -15.38 4.02 2.35
CA ARG A 77 -15.28 4.96 3.47
C ARG A 77 -14.00 5.80 3.38
N ARG A 78 -12.87 5.15 3.12
CA ARG A 78 -11.57 5.84 2.94
C ARG A 78 -11.58 6.80 1.77
N LEU A 79 -12.26 6.45 0.66
CA LEU A 79 -12.47 7.35 -0.48
C LEU A 79 -13.29 8.58 -0.08
N MET A 80 -14.42 8.40 0.63
CA MET A 80 -15.28 9.52 1.04
C MET A 80 -14.59 10.47 2.04
N GLU A 81 -13.72 9.95 2.90
CA GLU A 81 -13.05 10.73 3.95
C GLU A 81 -11.81 11.49 3.45
N ASN A 82 -11.19 11.11 2.31
CA ASN A 82 -9.83 11.57 1.96
C ASN A 82 -9.60 11.79 0.44
N PHE A 83 -10.49 12.49 -0.28
CA PHE A 83 -10.34 12.67 -1.73
C PHE A 83 -9.14 13.55 -2.15
N ASP A 84 -8.62 14.40 -1.26
CA ASP A 84 -7.56 15.39 -1.54
C ASP A 84 -6.11 14.86 -1.42
N ARG A 85 -5.91 13.55 -1.34
CA ARG A 85 -4.58 12.95 -1.15
C ARG A 85 -4.01 12.32 -2.42
N PRO A 86 -2.67 12.22 -2.56
CA PRO A 86 -2.05 11.58 -3.72
C PRO A 86 -2.47 10.10 -3.87
N GLU A 87 -2.79 9.40 -2.78
CA GLU A 87 -3.20 7.98 -2.80
C GLU A 87 -4.65 7.75 -3.25
N THR A 88 -5.40 8.80 -3.61
CA THR A 88 -6.78 8.66 -4.12
C THR A 88 -6.83 7.73 -5.34
N THR A 89 -5.83 7.78 -6.21
CA THR A 89 -5.73 6.88 -7.37
C THR A 89 -5.51 5.42 -6.95
N ASN A 90 -4.66 5.16 -5.95
CA ASN A 90 -4.47 3.81 -5.39
C ASN A 90 -5.77 3.26 -4.82
N LEU A 91 -6.49 4.10 -4.06
CA LEU A 91 -7.78 3.74 -3.48
C LEU A 91 -8.81 3.46 -4.56
N LEU A 92 -8.86 4.27 -5.62
CA LEU A 92 -9.74 4.05 -6.75
C LEU A 92 -9.47 2.70 -7.41
N LEU A 93 -8.21 2.41 -7.77
CA LEU A 93 -7.79 1.13 -8.35
C LEU A 93 -8.10 -0.07 -7.42
N ALA A 94 -7.94 0.11 -6.11
CA ALA A 94 -8.25 -0.95 -5.16
C ALA A 94 -9.76 -1.23 -5.05
N THR A 95 -10.59 -0.21 -5.30
CA THR A 95 -12.03 -0.21 -5.01
C THR A 95 -12.88 -0.63 -6.20
N MET A 96 -12.53 -0.16 -7.41
CA MET A 96 -13.26 -0.42 -8.65
C MET A 96 -13.68 -1.89 -8.87
N PRO A 97 -12.84 -2.91 -8.60
CA PRO A 97 -13.19 -4.33 -8.86
C PRO A 97 -14.36 -4.89 -8.02
N TYR A 98 -14.81 -4.14 -7.03
CA TYR A 98 -15.87 -4.54 -6.09
C TYR A 98 -17.22 -3.86 -6.37
N PHE A 99 -17.30 -3.05 -7.43
CA PHE A 99 -18.54 -2.42 -7.83
C PHE A 99 -19.07 -3.07 -9.10
N ASP A 100 -20.38 -3.28 -9.11
CA ASP A 100 -21.05 -3.64 -10.35
C ASP A 100 -20.96 -2.48 -11.33
N ARG A 101 -21.09 -2.82 -12.62
CA ARG A 101 -21.02 -1.85 -13.70
C ARG A 101 -22.01 -0.70 -13.46
N GLY A 102 -21.52 0.53 -13.51
CA GLY A 102 -22.33 1.74 -13.31
C GLY A 102 -22.72 2.06 -11.86
N LYS A 103 -22.30 1.27 -10.86
CA LYS A 103 -22.67 1.48 -9.44
C LYS A 103 -21.69 2.36 -8.64
N MET A 104 -20.54 2.67 -9.22
CA MET A 104 -19.56 3.59 -8.64
C MET A 104 -19.50 4.85 -9.49
N ARG A 105 -19.51 6.03 -8.86
CA ARG A 105 -19.26 7.31 -9.54
C ARG A 105 -18.34 8.18 -8.71
N VAL A 106 -17.30 8.69 -9.35
CA VAL A 106 -16.40 9.73 -8.87
C VAL A 106 -16.94 11.08 -9.35
N ALA A 107 -16.91 12.10 -8.50
CA ALA A 107 -17.29 13.45 -8.89
C ALA A 107 -16.25 14.03 -9.86
N ASN A 108 -16.68 14.70 -10.92
CA ASN A 108 -15.79 15.31 -11.93
C ASN A 108 -14.68 14.33 -12.41
N PRO A 109 -15.03 13.17 -12.99
CA PRO A 109 -14.07 12.10 -13.27
C PRO A 109 -12.94 12.54 -14.22
N MET A 110 -13.19 13.48 -15.13
CA MET A 110 -12.16 14.03 -16.02
C MET A 110 -11.06 14.82 -15.30
N GLN A 111 -11.33 15.31 -14.09
CA GLN A 111 -10.36 16.06 -13.27
C GLN A 111 -9.72 15.18 -12.19
N GLN A 112 -10.46 14.21 -11.66
CA GLN A 112 -10.03 13.41 -10.51
C GLN A 112 -9.44 12.04 -10.89
N VAL A 113 -9.78 11.50 -12.06
CA VAL A 113 -9.25 10.22 -12.54
C VAL A 113 -8.12 10.50 -13.54
N PRO A 114 -6.92 9.91 -13.34
CA PRO A 114 -5.83 10.09 -14.29
C PRO A 114 -6.20 9.64 -15.71
N GLN A 115 -5.68 10.35 -16.71
CA GLN A 115 -6.02 10.12 -18.12
C GLN A 115 -5.76 8.68 -18.58
N TRP A 116 -4.68 8.06 -18.10
CA TRP A 116 -4.33 6.67 -18.41
C TRP A 116 -5.29 5.62 -17.82
N LEU A 117 -6.08 5.98 -16.80
CA LEU A 117 -7.10 5.11 -16.18
C LEU A 117 -8.51 5.41 -16.68
N LEU A 118 -8.74 6.61 -17.20
CA LEU A 118 -10.06 7.18 -17.45
C LEU A 118 -10.93 6.30 -18.36
N ALA A 119 -10.35 5.67 -19.39
CA ALA A 119 -11.06 4.80 -20.32
C ALA A 119 -11.61 3.53 -19.63
N ASP A 120 -10.77 2.84 -18.86
CA ASP A 120 -11.16 1.64 -18.12
C ASP A 120 -12.12 1.98 -16.97
N TYR A 121 -11.93 3.13 -16.33
CA TYR A 121 -12.88 3.67 -15.35
C TYR A 121 -14.25 3.93 -16.00
N ALA A 122 -14.31 4.61 -17.14
CA ALA A 122 -15.57 4.91 -17.80
C ALA A 122 -16.33 3.64 -18.20
N ALA A 123 -15.63 2.67 -18.79
CA ALA A 123 -16.22 1.40 -19.22
C ALA A 123 -16.83 0.57 -18.07
N LEU A 124 -16.28 0.69 -16.86
CA LEU A 124 -16.77 0.00 -15.68
C LEU A 124 -17.80 0.83 -14.89
N CYS A 125 -17.50 2.10 -14.63
CA CYS A 125 -18.17 2.90 -13.60
C CYS A 125 -19.12 3.95 -14.19
N ASP A 126 -18.86 4.46 -15.40
CA ASP A 126 -19.64 5.56 -15.98
C ASP A 126 -19.87 5.38 -17.50
N PRO A 127 -20.95 4.66 -17.89
CA PRO A 127 -21.25 4.42 -19.29
C PRO A 127 -21.61 5.71 -20.06
N GLN A 128 -22.04 6.77 -19.38
CA GLN A 128 -22.30 8.07 -20.03
C GLN A 128 -20.98 8.77 -20.38
N LEU A 129 -19.99 8.72 -19.49
CA LEU A 129 -18.64 9.19 -19.75
C LEU A 129 -17.96 8.37 -20.87
N GLU A 130 -18.16 7.06 -20.91
CA GLU A 130 -17.62 6.20 -21.97
C GLU A 130 -18.13 6.62 -23.35
N GLN A 131 -19.41 6.94 -23.47
CA GLN A 131 -19.99 7.47 -24.71
C GLN A 131 -19.43 8.84 -25.08
N GLN A 132 -19.12 9.70 -24.11
CA GLN A 132 -18.51 11.01 -24.36
C GLN A 132 -17.07 10.88 -24.85
N LEU A 133 -16.27 10.00 -24.24
CA LEU A 133 -14.88 9.73 -24.64
C LEU A 133 -14.76 9.11 -26.04
N ARG A 134 -15.79 8.37 -26.48
CA ARG A 134 -15.84 7.76 -27.81
C ARG A 134 -16.32 8.70 -28.93
N ARG A 135 -16.78 9.91 -28.61
CA ARG A 135 -17.16 10.90 -29.63
C ARG A 135 -15.89 11.55 -30.21
N PRO A 136 -15.67 11.53 -31.53
CA PRO A 136 -14.53 12.21 -32.14
C PRO A 136 -14.62 13.73 -31.88
N VAL A 137 -13.49 14.32 -31.45
CA VAL A 137 -13.36 15.77 -31.21
C VAL A 137 -13.35 16.49 -32.56
N GLY A 138 -14.54 16.83 -33.03
CA GLY A 138 -14.72 17.47 -34.33
C GLY A 138 -16.18 17.68 -34.68
N LEU A 139 -16.89 18.47 -33.87
CA LEU A 139 -18.09 19.23 -34.24
C LEU A 139 -18.46 20.14 -33.06
N LEU A 140 -17.89 21.36 -33.09
CA LEU A 140 -18.38 22.48 -32.29
C LEU A 140 -19.78 22.85 -32.81
N GLY A 141 -20.79 22.81 -31.94
CA GLY A 141 -22.06 23.51 -32.11
C GLY A 141 -22.18 24.57 -31.01
N PRO A 142 -22.69 25.79 -31.30
CA PRO A 142 -22.57 26.93 -30.40
C PRO A 142 -23.56 26.86 -29.23
N ALA A 143 -23.26 27.70 -28.24
CA ALA A 143 -24.06 27.93 -27.05
C ALA A 143 -25.51 28.32 -27.35
N GLY A 144 -26.41 27.82 -26.49
CA GLY A 144 -27.71 28.41 -26.19
C GLY A 144 -28.92 27.78 -26.88
N SER A 145 -29.71 27.01 -26.13
CA SER A 145 -31.15 27.26 -25.93
C SER A 145 -31.84 26.07 -25.23
N THR A 146 -32.41 26.37 -24.06
CA THR A 146 -33.65 25.85 -23.44
C THR A 146 -34.45 24.75 -24.17
N GLY A 147 -34.92 23.76 -23.40
CA GLY A 147 -36.04 22.92 -23.83
C GLY A 147 -36.35 21.71 -22.94
N LEU A 148 -37.11 21.93 -21.87
CA LEU A 148 -38.22 21.11 -21.34
C LEU A 148 -38.15 19.56 -21.38
N GLY A 149 -38.41 18.94 -20.23
CA GLY A 149 -39.35 17.82 -20.22
C GLY A 149 -39.08 16.65 -19.26
N MET A 150 -39.86 16.65 -18.19
CA MET A 150 -40.49 15.48 -17.55
C MET A 150 -39.70 14.68 -16.50
N ALA A 151 -40.05 15.01 -15.25
CA ALA A 151 -39.88 14.21 -14.06
C ALA A 151 -40.68 12.89 -14.11
N TYR A 152 -40.13 11.85 -13.47
CA TYR A 152 -40.89 10.74 -12.91
C TYR A 152 -40.40 10.43 -11.48
N PRO A 153 -41.28 9.93 -10.59
CA PRO A 153 -41.16 10.14 -9.15
C PRO A 153 -40.28 9.11 -8.44
N LEU A 154 -39.67 9.55 -7.33
CA LEU A 154 -39.07 8.71 -6.31
C LEU A 154 -40.16 7.97 -5.52
N GLN A 155 -40.18 6.64 -5.59
CA GLN A 155 -40.83 5.81 -4.57
C GLN A 155 -39.85 5.52 -3.43
N GLN A 156 -40.19 6.05 -2.25
CA GLN A 156 -39.56 5.74 -0.98
C GLN A 156 -39.83 4.28 -0.60
N LEU A 157 -38.79 3.52 -0.30
CA LEU A 157 -38.88 2.28 0.46
C LEU A 157 -38.06 2.42 1.74
N GLY A 158 -38.71 2.08 2.85
CA GLY A 158 -38.37 2.48 4.20
C GLY A 158 -37.03 1.97 4.72
N VAL A 159 -36.47 2.76 5.63
CA VAL A 159 -35.28 2.47 6.41
C VAL A 159 -35.68 1.50 7.54
N PRO A 160 -35.11 0.28 7.63
CA PRO A 160 -35.14 -0.46 8.89
C PRO A 160 -34.08 0.13 9.80
N GLN A 161 -34.48 0.57 11.00
CA GLN A 161 -33.54 1.02 12.03
C GLN A 161 -32.57 -0.12 12.41
N PRO A 162 -31.26 0.16 12.56
CA PRO A 162 -30.29 -0.85 12.92
C PRO A 162 -30.45 -1.26 14.39
N VAL A 163 -30.52 -2.56 14.61
CA VAL A 163 -30.31 -3.17 15.93
C VAL A 163 -28.83 -2.96 16.31
N PRO A 164 -28.50 -2.40 17.48
CA PRO A 164 -27.11 -2.18 17.85
C PRO A 164 -26.48 -3.52 18.23
N MET A 165 -25.72 -4.11 17.32
CA MET A 165 -24.73 -5.13 17.67
C MET A 165 -23.41 -4.45 18.08
N PRO A 166 -22.67 -5.03 19.03
CA PRO A 166 -21.52 -4.38 19.63
C PRO A 166 -20.45 -4.12 18.57
N VAL A 167 -20.05 -2.86 18.49
CA VAL A 167 -18.91 -2.40 17.68
C VAL A 167 -17.68 -3.14 18.19
N GLN A 168 -17.22 -4.16 17.48
CA GLN A 168 -15.88 -4.68 17.70
C GLN A 168 -14.89 -3.63 17.20
N PRO A 169 -13.98 -3.11 18.05
CA PRO A 169 -12.99 -2.14 17.61
C PRO A 169 -12.10 -2.74 16.51
N PRO A 170 -11.64 -1.93 15.54
CA PRO A 170 -10.75 -2.41 14.49
C PRO A 170 -9.48 -2.99 15.13
N LEU A 171 -9.18 -4.25 14.83
CA LEU A 171 -7.91 -4.88 15.15
C LEU A 171 -6.79 -4.00 14.58
N ALA A 172 -5.97 -3.42 15.47
CA ALA A 172 -4.75 -2.72 15.07
C ALA A 172 -3.96 -3.61 14.10
N ALA A 173 -3.50 -3.06 12.98
CA ALA A 173 -2.67 -3.80 12.03
C ALA A 173 -1.47 -4.38 12.78
N ALA A 174 -1.40 -5.71 12.89
CA ALA A 174 -0.35 -6.36 13.65
C ALA A 174 1.01 -6.06 13.01
N LEU A 175 1.99 -5.66 13.83
CA LEU A 175 3.35 -5.44 13.37
C LEU A 175 3.93 -6.74 12.78
N PRO A 176 4.67 -6.66 11.67
CA PRO A 176 5.24 -7.84 11.04
C PRO A 176 6.30 -8.49 11.93
N VAL A 177 6.52 -9.79 11.72
CA VAL A 177 7.62 -10.52 12.36
C VAL A 177 8.80 -10.53 11.42
N MET A 178 9.91 -9.94 11.83
CA MET A 178 11.10 -9.77 11.00
C MET A 178 12.18 -10.80 11.31
N ALA A 179 12.29 -11.25 12.56
CA ALA A 179 13.30 -12.21 12.99
C ALA A 179 12.76 -13.21 14.02
N ALA A 180 13.48 -14.33 14.18
CA ALA A 180 13.11 -15.40 15.09
C ALA A 180 13.18 -14.97 16.57
N ARG A 181 14.24 -14.22 16.95
CA ARG A 181 14.38 -13.67 18.32
C ARG A 181 13.50 -12.44 18.46
N ARG A 182 12.61 -12.44 19.46
CA ARG A 182 11.59 -11.40 19.68
C ARG A 182 11.49 -11.00 21.14
N GLY A 183 10.84 -9.86 21.40
CA GLY A 183 10.59 -9.35 22.73
C GLY A 183 11.87 -9.24 23.55
N ASN A 184 11.88 -9.81 24.75
CA ASN A 184 13.03 -9.76 25.65
C ASN A 184 14.29 -10.40 25.04
N GLU A 185 14.16 -11.44 24.20
CA GLU A 185 15.32 -12.07 23.54
C GLU A 185 15.97 -11.14 22.52
N ALA A 186 15.15 -10.39 21.76
CA ALA A 186 15.65 -9.39 20.82
C ALA A 186 16.31 -8.23 21.57
N LEU A 187 15.69 -7.76 22.65
CA LEU A 187 16.22 -6.64 23.46
C LEU A 187 17.51 -7.02 24.20
N ALA A 188 17.67 -8.27 24.62
CA ALA A 188 18.92 -8.76 25.21
C ALA A 188 20.12 -8.64 24.26
N LEU A 189 19.90 -8.66 22.94
CA LEU A 189 20.98 -8.50 21.95
C LEU A 189 21.63 -7.12 22.00
N ILE A 190 20.90 -6.09 22.42
CA ILE A 190 21.40 -4.71 22.55
C ILE A 190 22.60 -4.66 23.52
N GLN A 191 22.61 -5.53 24.52
CA GLN A 191 23.66 -5.61 25.54
C GLN A 191 24.71 -6.71 25.25
N ASN A 192 24.50 -7.52 24.21
CA ASN A 192 25.39 -8.62 23.86
C ASN A 192 26.59 -8.11 23.04
N GLN A 193 27.78 -8.12 23.66
CA GLN A 193 29.02 -7.63 23.04
C GLN A 193 29.42 -8.42 21.78
N GLU A 194 29.17 -9.72 21.72
CA GLU A 194 29.46 -10.55 20.54
C GLU A 194 28.56 -10.14 19.37
N PHE A 195 27.27 -9.95 19.63
CA PHE A 195 26.31 -9.50 18.62
C PHE A 195 26.69 -8.10 18.08
N ILE A 196 26.99 -7.18 18.99
CA ILE A 196 27.41 -5.80 18.67
C ILE A 196 28.72 -5.79 17.86
N GLY A 197 29.72 -6.57 18.29
CA GLY A 197 31.00 -6.71 17.60
C GLY A 197 30.85 -7.30 16.21
N ARG A 198 30.05 -8.37 16.05
CA ARG A 198 29.75 -8.99 14.76
C ARG A 198 29.09 -8.01 13.80
N MET A 199 28.10 -7.26 14.26
CA MET A 199 27.39 -6.28 13.44
C MET A 199 28.32 -5.16 12.97
N SER A 200 29.13 -4.60 13.87
CA SER A 200 30.15 -3.60 13.52
C SER A 200 31.16 -4.15 12.50
N GLY A 201 31.64 -5.37 12.72
CA GLY A 201 32.56 -6.06 11.82
C GLY A 201 31.99 -6.23 10.41
N LEU A 202 30.72 -6.68 10.29
CA LEU A 202 30.07 -6.89 9.00
C LEU A 202 29.82 -5.58 8.24
N ILE A 203 29.45 -4.51 8.94
CA ILE A 203 29.29 -3.17 8.34
C ILE A 203 30.65 -2.69 7.78
N ASN A 204 31.72 -2.86 8.54
CA ASN A 204 33.07 -2.47 8.10
C ASN A 204 33.54 -3.32 6.92
N LEU A 205 33.38 -4.65 6.98
CA LEU A 205 33.75 -5.57 5.90
C LEU A 205 33.01 -5.23 4.60
N TYR A 206 31.71 -4.97 4.68
CA TYR A 206 30.93 -4.56 3.52
C TYR A 206 31.39 -3.22 2.94
N SER A 207 31.82 -2.29 3.80
CA SER A 207 32.35 -0.99 3.36
C SER A 207 33.70 -1.14 2.64
N ILE A 208 34.47 -2.18 2.96
CA ILE A 208 35.76 -2.50 2.33
C ILE A 208 35.56 -3.28 1.02
N ASP A 209 34.75 -4.35 1.02
CA ASP A 209 34.41 -5.12 -0.17
C ASP A 209 32.90 -5.44 -0.26
N PRO A 210 32.13 -4.58 -0.95
CA PRO A 210 30.69 -4.77 -1.16
C PRO A 210 30.33 -6.01 -2.01
N ARG A 211 31.32 -6.66 -2.62
CA ARG A 211 31.09 -7.82 -3.51
C ARG A 211 31.02 -9.14 -2.75
N ASP A 212 31.50 -9.19 -1.51
CA ASP A 212 31.49 -10.39 -0.69
C ASP A 212 30.04 -10.87 -0.44
N ALA A 213 29.74 -12.05 -0.99
CA ALA A 213 28.41 -12.65 -0.92
C ALA A 213 28.05 -13.15 0.49
N GLU A 214 29.04 -13.59 1.27
CA GLU A 214 28.83 -14.07 2.63
C GLU A 214 28.52 -12.90 3.56
N VAL A 215 29.29 -11.82 3.47
CA VAL A 215 29.03 -10.58 4.20
C VAL A 215 27.63 -10.03 3.88
N LYS A 216 27.25 -10.02 2.59
CA LYS A 216 25.89 -9.61 2.19
C LYS A 216 24.80 -10.48 2.78
N ARG A 217 24.96 -11.81 2.74
CA ARG A 217 23.98 -12.76 3.32
C ARG A 217 23.79 -12.53 4.83
N GLU A 218 24.88 -12.29 5.55
CA GLU A 218 24.85 -12.00 6.99
C GLU A 218 24.20 -10.63 7.29
N LEU A 219 24.47 -9.61 6.47
CA LEU A 219 23.84 -8.29 6.60
C LEU A 219 22.33 -8.32 6.34
N ILE A 220 21.83 -9.22 5.48
CA ILE A 220 20.38 -9.46 5.31
C ILE A 220 19.76 -9.93 6.63
N GLY A 221 20.40 -10.89 7.31
CA GLY A 221 19.96 -11.38 8.61
C GLY A 221 19.99 -10.29 9.69
N LEU A 222 21.06 -9.50 9.72
CA LEU A 222 21.19 -8.37 10.65
C LEU A 222 20.14 -7.29 10.41
N ARG A 223 19.87 -6.92 9.16
CA ARG A 223 18.81 -5.96 8.80
C ARG A 223 17.48 -6.35 9.42
N ARG A 224 17.10 -7.62 9.29
CA ARG A 224 15.86 -8.18 9.83
C ARG A 224 15.85 -8.17 11.36
N GLN A 225 16.94 -8.58 11.99
CA GLN A 225 17.06 -8.60 13.46
C GLN A 225 17.03 -7.19 14.07
N MET A 226 17.67 -6.21 13.44
CA MET A 226 17.61 -4.81 13.85
C MET A 226 16.19 -4.26 13.72
N GLY A 227 15.50 -4.58 12.61
CA GLY A 227 14.10 -4.25 12.44
C GLY A 227 13.23 -4.84 13.55
N GLN A 228 13.44 -6.11 13.90
CA GLN A 228 12.70 -6.76 14.99
C GLN A 228 12.94 -6.07 16.35
N ILE A 229 14.17 -5.65 16.65
CA ILE A 229 14.50 -4.89 17.88
C ILE A 229 13.70 -3.58 17.93
N TRP A 230 13.64 -2.84 16.82
CA TRP A 230 12.81 -1.64 16.73
C TRP A 230 11.33 -1.94 16.88
N LEU A 231 10.85 -3.06 16.35
CA LEU A 231 9.46 -3.50 16.51
C LEU A 231 9.12 -4.03 17.90
N ASP A 232 10.10 -4.30 18.76
CA ASP A 232 9.90 -4.87 20.10
C ASP A 232 10.16 -3.87 21.23
N VAL A 233 10.91 -2.79 20.97
CA VAL A 233 11.14 -1.75 21.98
C VAL A 233 9.86 -1.01 22.33
N ASN A 234 9.74 -0.65 23.62
CA ASN A 234 8.68 0.22 24.10
C ASN A 234 8.79 1.60 23.42
N PRO A 235 7.70 2.18 22.88
CA PRO A 235 7.72 3.51 22.27
C PRO A 235 8.37 4.60 23.12
N ALA A 236 8.19 4.56 24.45
CA ALA A 236 8.79 5.52 25.38
C ALA A 236 10.33 5.46 25.44
N GLN A 237 10.92 4.33 25.05
CA GLN A 237 12.36 4.09 25.08
C GLN A 237 13.02 4.26 23.70
N LEU A 238 12.24 4.53 22.64
CA LEU A 238 12.74 4.62 21.28
C LEU A 238 13.87 5.64 21.13
N GLN A 239 13.66 6.86 21.64
CA GLN A 239 14.64 7.93 21.55
C GLN A 239 15.92 7.58 22.30
N ALA A 240 15.80 7.05 23.54
CA ALA A 240 16.96 6.64 24.34
C ALA A 240 17.76 5.53 23.65
N LEU A 241 17.07 4.53 23.08
CA LEU A 241 17.71 3.45 22.33
C LEU A 241 18.39 3.98 21.06
N TYR A 242 17.73 4.89 20.33
CA TYR A 242 18.30 5.53 19.15
C TYR A 242 19.53 6.38 19.46
N GLN A 243 19.58 7.02 20.63
CA GLN A 243 20.75 7.81 21.06
C GLN A 243 21.87 6.96 21.69
N SER A 244 21.63 5.66 21.93
CA SER A 244 22.61 4.75 22.51
C SER A 244 23.66 4.26 21.50
N SER A 245 24.63 3.45 21.97
CA SER A 245 25.61 2.76 21.13
C SER A 245 24.97 1.84 20.09
N PHE A 246 23.87 1.18 20.41
CA PHE A 246 23.11 0.39 19.43
C PHE A 246 22.52 1.28 18.34
N GLY A 247 21.98 2.44 18.72
CA GLY A 247 21.46 3.42 17.76
C GLY A 247 22.55 4.00 16.85
N GLN A 248 23.77 4.17 17.36
CA GLN A 248 24.93 4.55 16.54
C GLN A 248 25.27 3.46 15.50
N LEU A 249 25.31 2.19 15.90
CA LEU A 249 25.53 1.08 14.98
C LEU A 249 24.42 0.99 13.92
N TYR A 250 23.19 1.25 14.33
CA TYR A 250 22.05 1.32 13.43
C TYR A 250 22.21 2.44 12.38
N ARG A 251 22.63 3.65 12.78
CA ARG A 251 22.94 4.72 11.83
C ARG A 251 24.09 4.37 10.89
N ASN A 252 25.15 3.74 11.39
CA ASN A 252 26.26 3.27 10.55
C ASN A 252 25.80 2.25 9.51
N PHE A 253 24.85 1.37 9.87
CA PHE A 253 24.25 0.44 8.93
C PHE A 253 23.44 1.17 7.83
N LEU A 254 22.69 2.21 8.19
CA LEU A 254 21.94 3.00 7.21
C LEU A 254 22.85 3.74 6.23
N SER A 255 24.02 4.20 6.68
CA SER A 255 24.96 4.98 5.87
C SER A 255 25.97 4.14 5.09
N CYS A 256 26.19 2.86 5.42
CA CYS A 256 27.19 2.02 4.74
C CYS A 256 26.83 1.63 3.29
N GLY A 257 25.66 2.06 2.79
CA GLY A 257 25.23 1.84 1.41
C GLY A 257 24.56 0.50 1.14
N PHE A 258 24.48 -0.40 2.14
CA PHE A 258 23.83 -1.71 1.99
C PHE A 258 22.35 -1.62 1.60
N ALA A 259 21.65 -0.55 2.00
CA ALA A 259 20.26 -0.31 1.60
C ALA A 259 20.05 -0.14 0.08
N ARG A 260 21.13 0.04 -0.70
CA ARG A 260 21.08 0.10 -2.18
C ARG A 260 20.99 -1.29 -2.83
N GLU A 261 21.39 -2.34 -2.11
CA GLU A 261 21.33 -3.72 -2.58
C GLU A 261 19.88 -4.14 -2.90
N ALA A 262 19.74 -5.02 -3.88
CA ALA A 262 18.44 -5.55 -4.25
C ALA A 262 17.83 -6.33 -3.08
N LEU A 263 16.56 -6.04 -2.77
CA LEU A 263 15.83 -6.77 -1.74
C LEU A 263 15.43 -8.15 -2.25
N LEU A 264 15.63 -9.17 -1.41
CA LEU A 264 15.04 -10.49 -1.61
C LEU A 264 13.50 -10.41 -1.53
N PRO A 265 12.76 -11.37 -2.13
CA PRO A 265 11.29 -11.37 -2.12
C PRO A 265 10.67 -11.21 -0.72
N ASP A 266 11.19 -11.92 0.28
CA ASP A 266 10.72 -11.81 1.66
C ASP A 266 10.92 -10.40 2.23
N ASP A 267 12.04 -9.74 1.89
CA ASP A 267 12.34 -8.38 2.36
C ASP A 267 11.50 -7.33 1.65
N GLN A 268 11.13 -7.57 0.39
CA GLN A 268 10.16 -6.74 -0.32
C GLN A 268 8.78 -6.83 0.35
N GLN A 269 8.39 -8.02 0.79
CA GLN A 269 7.15 -8.23 1.54
C GLN A 269 7.20 -7.54 2.92
N LEU A 270 8.29 -7.69 3.68
CA LEU A 270 8.47 -6.99 4.96
C LEU A 270 8.41 -5.47 4.78
N ARG A 271 9.08 -4.93 3.76
CA ARG A 271 9.02 -3.50 3.43
C ARG A 271 7.59 -3.05 3.15
N ALA A 272 6.82 -3.81 2.37
CA ALA A 272 5.42 -3.47 2.06
C ALA A 272 4.52 -3.49 3.32
N GLN A 273 4.73 -4.45 4.22
CA GLN A 273 4.00 -4.52 5.49
C GLN A 273 4.33 -3.34 6.40
N LEU A 274 5.60 -2.97 6.51
CA LEU A 274 6.03 -1.82 7.30
C LEU A 274 5.52 -0.51 6.70
N ALA A 275 5.54 -0.36 5.37
CA ALA A 275 5.00 0.82 4.69
C ALA A 275 3.50 1.03 4.96
N GLN A 276 2.72 -0.04 5.11
CA GLN A 276 1.30 0.06 5.49
C GLN A 276 1.10 0.65 6.89
N VAL A 277 1.96 0.29 7.84
CA VAL A 277 1.91 0.82 9.21
C VAL A 277 2.38 2.29 9.23
N VAL A 278 3.48 2.59 8.54
CA VAL A 278 4.04 3.96 8.42
C VAL A 278 3.09 4.90 7.67
N GLY A 279 2.28 4.38 6.73
CA GLY A 279 1.27 5.15 6.01
C GLY A 279 0.19 5.78 6.92
N ASN A 280 0.07 5.32 8.17
CA ASN A 280 -0.73 5.97 9.19
C ASN A 280 0.12 6.24 10.46
N MET A 281 0.87 7.34 10.43
CA MET A 281 1.74 7.75 11.54
C MET A 281 1.01 8.06 12.87
N ALA A 282 -0.33 8.17 12.85
CA ALA A 282 -1.13 8.34 14.07
C ALA A 282 -1.34 7.02 14.84
N GLN A 283 -0.99 5.87 14.26
CA GLN A 283 -1.11 4.57 14.94
C GLN A 283 -0.05 4.41 16.04
N PRO A 284 -0.41 3.72 17.15
CA PRO A 284 0.58 3.26 18.11
C PRO A 284 1.69 2.48 17.40
N ARG A 285 2.94 2.77 17.77
CA ARG A 285 4.13 2.10 17.23
C ARG A 285 4.41 2.37 15.73
N ALA A 286 3.78 3.37 15.12
CA ALA A 286 4.17 3.79 13.77
C ALA A 286 5.64 4.25 13.69
N LEU A 287 6.16 4.89 14.74
CA LEU A 287 7.57 5.27 14.83
C LEU A 287 8.51 4.05 14.94
N ASN A 288 8.10 2.99 15.65
CA ASN A 288 8.82 1.71 15.67
C ASN A 288 8.89 1.11 14.26
N ALA A 289 7.74 1.09 13.57
CA ALA A 289 7.65 0.57 12.21
C ALA A 289 8.50 1.40 11.24
N LEU A 290 8.55 2.73 11.40
CA LEU A 290 9.40 3.60 10.60
C LEU A 290 10.87 3.22 10.75
N LEU A 291 11.40 3.12 11.97
CA LEU A 291 12.79 2.71 12.22
C LEU A 291 13.06 1.29 11.71
N ALA A 292 12.10 0.37 11.84
CA ALA A 292 12.26 -0.95 11.24
C ALA A 292 12.30 -0.92 9.70
N ALA A 293 11.67 0.08 9.08
CA ALA A 293 11.53 0.19 7.63
C ALA A 293 12.71 0.87 6.93
N LEU A 294 13.37 1.86 7.56
CA LEU A 294 14.45 2.64 6.93
C LEU A 294 15.53 1.78 6.23
N PRO A 295 16.00 0.64 6.78
CA PRO A 295 17.00 -0.23 6.14
C PRO A 295 16.58 -0.86 4.79
N PHE A 296 15.29 -0.77 4.44
CA PHE A 296 14.71 -1.34 3.22
C PHE A 296 14.43 -0.30 2.14
N PHE A 297 14.68 0.98 2.44
CA PHE A 297 14.54 2.07 1.49
C PHE A 297 15.91 2.57 1.05
N GLN A 298 16.06 2.80 -0.25
CA GLN A 298 17.26 3.39 -0.77
C GLN A 298 17.38 4.84 -0.27
N PRO A 299 18.59 5.30 0.10
CA PRO A 299 18.88 6.71 0.34
C PRO A 299 18.31 7.61 -0.77
N GLY A 300 17.70 8.73 -0.40
CA GLY A 300 17.09 9.70 -1.33
C GLY A 300 15.67 9.37 -1.79
N ARG A 301 15.12 8.20 -1.43
CA ARG A 301 13.73 7.79 -1.78
C ARG A 301 12.75 7.86 -0.61
N ILE A 302 13.17 8.39 0.54
CA ILE A 302 12.32 8.48 1.71
C ILE A 302 11.55 9.80 1.66
N GLN A 303 10.30 9.75 1.20
CA GLN A 303 9.38 10.89 1.20
C GLN A 303 8.23 10.64 2.17
N PHE A 304 7.99 11.60 3.07
CA PHE A 304 6.89 11.55 4.02
C PHE A 304 5.78 12.49 3.55
N GLY A 305 4.73 11.94 2.92
CA GLY A 305 3.56 12.69 2.46
C GLY A 305 2.72 13.24 3.61
N GLY A 306 3.14 14.36 4.23
CA GLY A 306 2.42 15.01 5.33
C GLY A 306 2.58 14.34 6.72
N GLY A 307 3.32 13.24 6.80
CA GLY A 307 3.64 12.53 8.04
C GLY A 307 4.79 13.13 8.86
N GLN A 308 5.50 14.13 8.33
CA GLN A 308 6.70 14.72 8.96
C GLN A 308 6.40 15.32 10.34
N GLN A 309 5.19 15.85 10.53
CA GLN A 309 4.71 16.38 11.81
C GLN A 309 4.64 15.33 12.94
N PHE A 310 4.57 14.04 12.59
CA PHE A 310 4.55 12.93 13.55
C PHE A 310 5.95 12.32 13.78
N ILE A 311 6.96 12.81 13.06
CA ILE A 311 8.34 12.36 13.20
C ILE A 311 9.05 13.30 14.19
N PRO A 312 9.62 12.79 15.29
CA PRO A 312 10.38 13.61 16.21
C PRO A 312 11.59 14.28 15.54
N ALA A 313 11.91 15.50 15.97
CA ALA A 313 13.00 16.29 15.38
C ALA A 313 14.35 15.54 15.34
N TRP A 314 14.66 14.76 16.37
CA TRP A 314 15.89 13.97 16.45
C TRP A 314 16.02 12.91 15.36
N LEU A 315 14.90 12.39 14.84
CA LEU A 315 14.90 11.40 13.74
C LEU A 315 14.85 12.10 12.38
N LEU A 316 14.09 13.19 12.29
CA LEU A 316 13.90 13.92 11.04
C LEU A 316 15.23 14.44 10.49
N GLN A 317 16.11 14.95 11.35
CA GLN A 317 17.46 15.41 10.98
C GLN A 317 18.29 14.29 10.34
N ASP A 318 18.28 13.11 10.93
CA ASP A 318 19.06 11.97 10.43
C ASP A 318 18.48 11.42 9.13
N ILE A 319 17.15 11.38 8.98
CA ILE A 319 16.55 10.94 7.71
C ILE A 319 16.83 11.93 6.58
N GLN A 320 16.85 13.23 6.87
CA GLN A 320 17.27 14.25 5.90
C GLN A 320 18.73 14.05 5.50
N ALA A 321 19.63 13.76 6.44
CA ALA A 321 21.03 13.45 6.14
C ALA A 321 21.19 12.19 5.27
N LEU A 322 20.33 11.18 5.43
CA LEU A 322 20.30 9.98 4.59
C LEU A 322 19.73 10.22 3.18
N ASN A 323 19.04 11.33 2.95
CA ASN A 323 18.47 11.66 1.64
C ASN A 323 19.41 12.53 0.77
N ASN A 324 20.46 13.10 1.37
CA ASN A 324 21.50 13.88 0.68
C ASN A 324 22.67 12.99 0.24
#